data_AF-A0A328YEW7-F1
#
_entry.id   AF-A0A328YEW7-F1
#
_cell.length_a   1.000
_cell.length_b   1.000
_cell.length_c   1.000
_cell.angle_alpha   90.00
_cell.angle_beta   90.00
_cell.angle_gamma   90.00
#
_symmetry.space_group_name_H-M   'P 1'
#
loop_
_entity.id
_entity.type
_entity.pdbx_description
1 polymer ?
#
loop_
_entity_poly.entity_id
_entity_poly.type
_entity_poly.pdbx_seq_one_letter_code
_entity_poly.pdbx_strand_id
1 'polypeptide(L)'
;MEQVKIGNQIWSNRNLDVDTFRNGEKIIEAKSTEEWENANKNCIPSWCYYDFNSENGKIYGKLYNWYAINDLRGLAPDGWRIPTSDDWKELNVFLTPPMPDGMGPADYSNFLGKNKKVGAKLKSVDGWAKSDYKGNGNGTDEFGFCVLPGGFHDGRNMNNSKDITIGAKFWCASNDKTENTSYIDFALNLQTDFYTRNYKFIDYPMSMSVRCVKE
;
A
#
# COMPACT_ATOMS: atom_id res chain seq x y z
N MET A 1 -1.84 -12.60 12.13
CA MET A 1 -2.28 -12.20 10.78
C MET A 1 -2.38 -13.46 9.93
N GLU A 2 -3.40 -13.57 9.10
CA GLU A 2 -3.50 -14.66 8.12
C GLU A 2 -2.44 -14.48 7.02
N GLN A 3 -2.01 -15.61 6.45
CA GLN A 3 -0.88 -15.71 5.53
C GLN A 3 -1.36 -16.15 4.15
N VAL A 4 -0.84 -15.50 3.11
CA VAL A 4 -1.01 -15.91 1.72
C VAL A 4 0.37 -16.14 1.08
N LYS A 5 0.55 -17.26 0.40
CA LYS A 5 1.77 -17.54 -0.36
C LYS A 5 1.59 -17.15 -1.82
N ILE A 6 2.47 -16.30 -2.34
CA ILE A 6 2.48 -15.87 -3.74
C ILE A 6 3.91 -15.98 -4.26
N GLY A 7 4.13 -16.85 -5.23
CA GLY A 7 5.48 -17.24 -5.64
C GLY A 7 6.29 -17.79 -4.47
N ASN A 8 7.44 -17.18 -4.21
CA ASN A 8 8.32 -17.54 -3.09
C ASN A 8 8.06 -16.75 -1.81
N GLN A 9 7.17 -15.74 -1.86
CA GLN A 9 6.92 -14.84 -0.75
C GLN A 9 5.67 -15.23 0.04
N ILE A 10 5.69 -14.95 1.34
CA ILE A 10 4.52 -15.09 2.22
C ILE A 10 4.11 -13.70 2.68
N TRP A 11 2.89 -13.30 2.35
CA TRP A 11 2.34 -11.97 2.59
C TRP A 11 1.20 -11.99 3.60
N SER A 12 0.93 -10.84 4.21
CA SER A 12 -0.29 -10.62 4.98
C SER A 12 -1.48 -10.42 4.03
N ASN A 13 -2.56 -11.17 4.26
CA ASN A 13 -3.79 -11.03 3.46
C ASN A 13 -4.67 -9.83 3.85
N ARG A 14 -4.24 -9.07 4.87
CA ARG A 14 -4.88 -7.81 5.28
C ARG A 14 -3.86 -6.71 5.53
N ASN A 15 -4.35 -5.48 5.55
CA ASN A 15 -3.58 -4.32 5.96
C ASN A 15 -3.15 -4.47 7.42
N LEU A 16 -1.98 -3.95 7.75
CA LEU A 16 -1.50 -3.90 9.12
C LEU A 16 -2.40 -3.01 9.97
N ASP A 17 -2.82 -3.50 11.13
CA ASP A 17 -3.74 -2.81 12.03
C ASP A 17 -3.26 -2.94 13.48
N VAL A 18 -2.10 -2.33 13.76
CA VAL A 18 -1.50 -2.26 15.09
C VAL A 18 -1.53 -0.83 15.61
N ASP A 19 -1.67 -0.65 16.91
CA ASP A 19 -1.61 0.63 17.60
C ASP A 19 -0.41 0.73 18.56
N THR A 20 0.46 -0.29 18.53
CA THR A 20 1.71 -0.36 19.29
C THR A 20 2.86 -0.79 18.40
N PHE A 21 4.07 -0.35 18.75
CA PHE A 21 5.29 -0.92 18.22
C PHE A 21 5.56 -2.32 18.80
N ARG A 22 6.56 -3.05 18.27
CA ARG A 22 6.96 -4.38 18.78
C ARG A 22 7.31 -4.37 20.26
N ASN A 23 7.88 -3.27 20.75
CA ASN A 23 8.23 -3.13 22.16
C ASN A 23 7.03 -2.82 23.09
N GLY A 24 5.80 -2.74 22.55
CA GLY A 24 4.57 -2.48 23.30
C GLY A 24 4.24 -1.01 23.52
N GLU A 25 5.11 -0.08 23.13
CA GLU A 25 4.80 1.36 23.21
C GLU A 25 3.71 1.75 22.21
N LYS A 26 2.80 2.62 22.65
CA LYS A 26 1.70 3.10 21.81
C LYS A 26 2.19 4.03 20.70
N ILE A 27 1.56 3.90 19.54
CA ILE A 27 1.65 4.81 18.41
C ILE A 27 0.51 5.81 18.53
N ILE A 28 0.78 7.10 18.31
CA ILE A 28 -0.22 8.16 18.46
C ILE A 28 -1.29 8.04 17.37
N GLU A 29 -2.55 8.07 17.78
CA GLU A 29 -3.69 8.22 16.87
C GLU A 29 -3.89 9.69 16.58
N ALA A 30 -3.92 10.07 15.30
CA ALA A 30 -4.47 11.36 14.89
C ALA A 30 -5.93 11.20 14.49
N LYS A 31 -6.78 12.10 15.00
CA LYS A 31 -8.24 12.10 14.83
C LYS A 31 -8.75 13.26 13.99
N SER A 32 -7.86 14.09 13.48
CA SER A 32 -8.19 15.20 12.62
C SER A 32 -7.03 15.52 11.68
N THR A 33 -7.34 16.27 10.62
CA THR A 33 -6.32 16.82 9.70
C THR A 33 -5.26 17.61 10.48
N GLU A 34 -5.68 18.45 11.42
CA GLU A 34 -4.77 19.27 12.23
C GLU A 34 -3.83 18.43 13.09
N GLU A 35 -4.35 17.39 13.75
CA GLU A 35 -3.52 16.47 14.54
C GLU A 35 -2.53 15.72 13.66
N TRP A 36 -2.94 15.28 12.47
CA TRP A 36 -2.06 14.58 11.53
C TRP A 36 -0.95 15.48 10.99
N GLU A 37 -1.29 16.70 10.58
CA GLU A 37 -0.32 17.70 10.13
C GLU A 37 0.67 18.04 11.24
N ASN A 38 0.19 18.24 12.47
CA ASN A 38 1.04 18.50 13.62
C ASN A 38 1.96 17.31 13.93
N ALA A 39 1.46 16.07 13.86
CA ALA A 39 2.30 14.88 14.05
C ALA A 39 3.42 14.80 13.02
N ASN A 40 3.12 15.03 11.73
CA ASN A 40 4.13 15.00 10.67
C ASN A 40 5.14 16.15 10.82
N LYS A 41 4.68 17.37 11.16
CA LYS A 41 5.54 18.53 11.38
C LYS A 41 6.53 18.32 12.53
N ASN A 42 6.13 17.60 13.57
CA ASN A 42 6.95 17.33 14.75
C ASN A 42 7.64 15.96 14.71
N CYS A 43 7.66 15.29 13.56
CA CYS A 43 8.28 13.99 13.37
C CYS A 43 7.76 12.89 14.32
N ILE A 44 6.47 12.95 14.67
CA ILE A 44 5.83 12.04 15.62
C ILE A 44 5.27 10.83 14.86
N PRO A 45 5.71 9.60 15.20
CA PRO A 45 5.10 8.38 14.68
C PRO A 45 3.61 8.31 15.00
N SER A 46 2.78 8.23 13.96
CA SER A 46 1.33 8.29 14.11
C SER A 46 0.61 7.39 13.12
N TRP A 47 -0.62 7.02 13.49
CA TRP A 47 -1.59 6.37 12.63
C TRP A 47 -2.93 7.12 12.65
N CYS A 48 -3.74 6.93 11.63
CA CYS A 48 -5.11 7.42 11.56
C CYS A 48 -6.00 6.43 10.83
N TYR A 49 -7.32 6.57 11.02
CA TYR A 49 -8.28 5.97 10.12
C TYR A 49 -8.48 6.85 8.89
N TYR A 50 -8.88 6.26 7.76
CA TYR A 50 -9.26 7.04 6.58
C TYR A 50 -10.38 8.03 6.93
N ASP A 51 -10.24 9.29 6.47
CA ASP A 51 -11.07 10.45 6.86
C ASP A 51 -11.22 10.66 8.38
N PHE A 52 -10.29 10.13 9.17
CA PHE A 52 -10.35 10.15 10.63
C PHE A 52 -11.64 9.50 11.19
N ASN A 53 -12.24 8.59 10.43
CA ASN A 53 -13.48 7.92 10.77
C ASN A 53 -13.22 6.47 11.18
N SER A 54 -13.52 6.13 12.44
CA SER A 54 -13.31 4.78 12.99
C SER A 54 -14.13 3.68 12.31
N GLU A 55 -15.26 4.00 11.68
CA GLU A 55 -16.04 3.02 10.91
C GLU A 55 -15.27 2.55 9.66
N ASN A 56 -14.46 3.43 9.05
CA ASN A 56 -13.57 3.03 7.95
C ASN A 56 -12.47 2.09 8.46
N GLY A 57 -12.01 2.26 9.70
CA GLY A 57 -11.01 1.40 10.33
C GLY A 57 -11.41 -0.07 10.40
N LYS A 58 -12.70 -0.37 10.62
CA LYS A 58 -13.23 -1.73 10.66
C LYS A 58 -13.13 -2.46 9.31
N ILE A 59 -13.04 -1.70 8.22
CA ILE A 59 -13.02 -2.23 6.85
C ILE A 59 -11.59 -2.21 6.31
N TYR A 60 -10.92 -1.07 6.37
CA TYR A 60 -9.66 -0.81 5.68
C TYR A 60 -8.42 -0.90 6.58
N GLY A 61 -8.60 -0.96 7.90
CA GLY A 61 -7.53 -0.90 8.88
C GLY A 61 -6.98 0.52 9.06
N LYS A 62 -5.75 0.60 9.58
CA LYS A 62 -5.06 1.85 9.88
C LYS A 62 -4.15 2.30 8.75
N LEU A 63 -4.02 3.61 8.62
CA LEU A 63 -3.01 4.28 7.80
C LEU A 63 -1.91 4.81 8.71
N TYR A 64 -0.66 4.71 8.28
CA TYR A 64 0.50 5.13 9.06
C TYR A 64 1.23 6.27 8.35
N ASN A 65 1.96 7.08 9.11
CA ASN A 65 2.89 8.04 8.53
C ASN A 65 4.29 7.42 8.34
N TRP A 66 5.16 8.17 7.66
CA TRP A 66 6.54 7.76 7.42
C TRP A 66 7.33 7.49 8.70
N TYR A 67 7.08 8.28 9.75
CA TYR A 67 7.77 8.14 11.04
C TYR A 67 7.43 6.82 11.73
N ALA A 68 6.17 6.36 11.65
CA ALA A 68 5.77 5.07 12.20
C ALA A 68 6.42 3.88 11.49
N ILE A 69 6.51 3.90 10.15
CA ILE A 69 7.08 2.77 9.40
C ILE A 69 8.61 2.67 9.54
N ASN A 70 9.30 3.77 9.86
CA ASN A 70 10.77 3.82 10.01
C ASN A 70 11.23 3.86 11.46
N ASP A 71 10.31 3.74 12.42
CA ASP A 71 10.65 3.77 13.83
C ASP A 71 11.48 2.54 14.25
N LEU A 72 12.54 2.77 15.02
CA LEU A 72 13.44 1.72 15.50
C LEU A 72 12.74 0.72 16.44
N ARG A 73 11.63 1.10 17.08
CA ARG A 73 10.81 0.21 17.91
C ARG A 73 10.07 -0.85 17.08
N GLY A 74 10.00 -0.67 15.77
CA GLY A 74 9.46 -1.65 14.81
C GLY A 74 7.94 -1.66 14.73
N LEU A 75 7.39 -1.39 13.55
CA LEU A 75 5.95 -1.35 13.32
C LEU A 75 5.34 -2.73 13.01
N ALA A 76 5.99 -3.52 12.18
CA ALA A 76 5.49 -4.85 11.81
C ALA A 76 5.57 -5.81 13.01
N PRO A 77 4.66 -6.77 13.21
CA PRO A 77 4.76 -7.74 14.31
C PRO A 77 5.96 -8.69 14.19
N ASP A 78 6.24 -9.47 15.23
CA ASP A 78 7.31 -10.47 15.21
C ASP A 78 7.12 -11.51 14.09
N GLY A 79 8.21 -11.84 13.39
CA GLY A 79 8.21 -12.74 12.23
C GLY A 79 7.68 -12.11 10.93
N TRP A 80 7.42 -10.81 10.93
CA TRP A 80 6.94 -10.04 9.78
C TRP A 80 7.73 -8.76 9.62
N ARG A 81 8.02 -8.36 8.38
CA ARG A 81 8.65 -7.08 8.07
C ARG A 81 7.83 -6.25 7.11
N ILE A 82 8.11 -4.95 7.08
CA ILE A 82 7.59 -4.06 6.04
C ILE A 82 8.27 -4.45 4.72
N PRO A 83 7.50 -4.64 3.62
CA PRO A 83 8.05 -5.01 2.33
C PRO A 83 8.92 -3.89 1.78
N THR A 84 10.00 -4.27 1.12
CA THR A 84 10.87 -3.39 0.37
C THR A 84 10.36 -3.23 -1.06
N SER A 85 10.98 -2.34 -1.83
CA SER A 85 10.68 -2.25 -3.26
C SER A 85 10.98 -3.52 -4.03
N ASP A 86 11.97 -4.31 -3.59
CA ASP A 86 12.33 -5.55 -4.26
C ASP A 86 11.31 -6.65 -3.98
N ASP A 87 10.69 -6.65 -2.80
CA ASP A 87 9.60 -7.57 -2.51
C ASP A 87 8.41 -7.36 -3.44
N TRP A 88 8.03 -6.11 -3.65
CA TRP A 88 6.96 -5.78 -4.59
C TRP A 88 7.36 -6.08 -6.04
N LYS A 89 8.62 -5.84 -6.44
CA LYS A 89 9.10 -6.22 -7.78
C LYS A 89 9.03 -7.73 -7.99
N GLU A 90 9.44 -8.53 -7.01
CA GLU A 90 9.34 -9.99 -7.09
C GLU A 90 7.89 -10.44 -7.26
N LEU A 91 6.98 -9.90 -6.43
CA LEU A 91 5.55 -10.15 -6.57
C LEU A 91 5.04 -9.79 -7.97
N ASN A 92 5.41 -8.63 -8.50
CA ASN A 92 5.02 -8.20 -9.84
C ASN A 92 5.52 -9.14 -10.93
N VAL A 93 6.80 -9.54 -10.86
CA VAL A 93 7.42 -10.47 -11.81
C VAL A 93 6.68 -11.80 -11.79
N PHE A 94 6.34 -12.33 -10.61
CA PHE A 94 5.59 -13.57 -10.48
C PHE A 94 4.19 -13.48 -11.10
N LEU A 95 3.50 -12.35 -10.93
CA LEU A 95 2.13 -12.16 -11.44
C LEU A 95 2.09 -11.83 -12.95
N THR A 96 3.22 -11.38 -13.50
CA THR A 96 3.34 -11.01 -14.91
C THR A 96 3.46 -12.29 -15.75
N PRO A 97 2.55 -12.53 -16.72
CA PRO A 97 2.63 -13.72 -17.57
C PRO A 97 3.92 -13.69 -18.41
N PRO A 98 4.59 -14.83 -18.63
CA PRO A 98 5.84 -14.86 -19.41
C PRO A 98 5.63 -14.35 -20.84
N MET A 99 6.68 -13.80 -21.44
CA MET A 99 6.64 -13.33 -22.83
C MET A 99 6.34 -14.51 -23.77
N PRO A 100 5.29 -14.45 -24.60
CA PRO A 100 5.01 -15.49 -25.57
C PRO A 100 6.15 -15.65 -26.59
N ASP A 101 6.38 -16.88 -27.05
CA ASP A 101 7.39 -17.17 -28.06
C ASP A 101 7.17 -16.35 -29.34
N GLY A 102 8.25 -15.80 -29.88
CA GLY A 102 8.23 -14.96 -31.09
C GLY A 102 7.74 -13.53 -30.89
N MET A 103 7.37 -13.12 -29.67
CA MET A 103 7.02 -11.74 -29.35
C MET A 103 8.26 -10.91 -28.99
N GLY A 104 8.39 -9.72 -29.57
CA GLY A 104 9.47 -8.78 -29.22
C GLY A 104 9.16 -7.97 -27.95
N PRO A 105 10.17 -7.37 -27.29
CA PRO A 105 9.99 -6.60 -26.05
C PRO A 105 8.98 -5.44 -26.15
N ALA A 106 8.93 -4.76 -27.30
CA ALA A 106 7.98 -3.66 -27.53
C ALA A 106 6.53 -4.16 -27.59
N ASP A 107 6.30 -5.27 -28.30
CA ASP A 107 4.98 -5.90 -28.39
C ASP A 107 4.55 -6.52 -27.07
N TYR A 108 5.51 -7.07 -26.32
CA TYR A 108 5.26 -7.59 -24.97
C TYR A 108 4.91 -6.48 -23.98
N SER A 109 5.61 -5.35 -24.00
CA SER A 109 5.24 -4.16 -23.22
C SER A 109 3.83 -3.67 -23.57
N ASN A 110 3.49 -3.60 -24.86
CA ASN A 110 2.13 -3.29 -25.31
C ASN A 110 1.10 -4.34 -24.88
N PHE A 111 1.46 -5.63 -24.91
CA PHE A 111 0.62 -6.74 -24.47
C PHE A 111 0.35 -6.66 -22.96
N LEU A 112 1.35 -6.37 -22.13
CA LEU A 112 1.19 -6.15 -20.70
C LEU A 112 0.33 -4.89 -20.41
N GLY A 113 0.59 -3.78 -21.12
CA GLY A 113 -0.21 -2.56 -21.01
C GLY A 113 -1.68 -2.71 -21.43
N LYS A 114 -1.98 -3.69 -22.29
CA LYS A 114 -3.34 -4.11 -22.66
C LYS A 114 -3.92 -5.14 -21.69
N ASN A 115 -3.11 -6.03 -21.13
CA ASN A 115 -3.47 -7.03 -20.13
C ASN A 115 -3.31 -6.48 -18.71
N LYS A 116 -4.01 -5.38 -18.43
CA LYS A 116 -4.15 -4.71 -17.12
C LYS A 116 -4.79 -5.62 -16.04
N LYS A 117 -4.25 -6.82 -15.85
CA LYS A 117 -4.80 -7.94 -15.08
C LYS A 117 -3.96 -8.25 -13.84
N VAL A 118 -2.72 -7.76 -13.72
CA VAL A 118 -1.87 -8.06 -12.57
C VAL A 118 -2.47 -7.47 -11.29
N GLY A 119 -2.92 -6.21 -11.35
CA GLY A 119 -3.58 -5.57 -10.23
C GLY A 119 -4.91 -6.25 -9.89
N ALA A 120 -5.67 -6.68 -10.91
CA ALA A 120 -6.92 -7.40 -10.71
C ALA A 120 -6.73 -8.71 -9.91
N LYS A 121 -5.61 -9.42 -10.09
CA LYS A 121 -5.30 -10.65 -9.34
C LYS A 121 -5.11 -10.45 -7.83
N LEU A 122 -4.77 -9.23 -7.41
CA LEU A 122 -4.51 -8.89 -6.00
C LEU A 122 -5.66 -8.12 -5.33
N LYS A 123 -6.45 -7.40 -6.11
CA LYS A 123 -7.62 -6.64 -5.63
C LYS A 123 -8.68 -7.57 -5.06
N SER A 124 -9.34 -7.12 -3.99
CA SER A 124 -10.54 -7.75 -3.45
C SER A 124 -11.63 -7.89 -4.51
N VAL A 125 -12.47 -8.91 -4.36
CA VAL A 125 -13.59 -9.20 -5.25
C VAL A 125 -14.75 -8.19 -5.15
N ASP A 126 -14.71 -7.31 -4.15
CA ASP A 126 -15.68 -6.26 -3.88
C ASP A 126 -15.03 -4.98 -3.31
N GLY A 127 -15.85 -3.94 -3.09
CA GLY A 127 -15.45 -2.67 -2.45
C GLY A 127 -14.85 -1.62 -3.39
N TRP A 128 -14.50 -1.96 -4.63
CA TRP A 128 -13.98 -1.02 -5.61
C TRP A 128 -15.12 -0.34 -6.39
N ALA A 129 -14.99 0.98 -6.60
CA ALA A 129 -15.94 1.75 -7.38
C ALA A 129 -16.07 1.23 -8.81
N LYS A 130 -17.20 1.52 -9.44
CA LYS A 130 -17.34 1.32 -10.87
C LYS A 130 -16.43 2.30 -11.60
N SER A 131 -15.68 1.81 -12.59
CA SER A 131 -14.98 2.69 -13.51
C SER A 131 -15.92 3.06 -14.64
N ASP A 132 -15.98 4.35 -14.95
CA ASP A 132 -16.80 4.95 -16.02
C ASP A 132 -16.60 4.27 -17.39
N TYR A 133 -15.49 3.55 -17.56
CA TYR A 133 -15.08 2.95 -18.83
C TYR A 133 -15.09 1.41 -18.87
N LYS A 134 -15.14 0.70 -17.74
CA LYS A 134 -15.11 -0.79 -17.68
C LYS A 134 -15.63 -1.34 -16.34
N GLY A 135 -16.93 -1.67 -16.26
CA GLY A 135 -17.47 -2.55 -15.20
C GLY A 135 -17.22 -2.10 -13.74
N ASN A 136 -17.31 -3.03 -12.80
CA ASN A 136 -16.87 -2.81 -11.41
C ASN A 136 -15.34 -2.84 -11.35
N GLY A 137 -14.72 -1.97 -10.55
CA GLY A 137 -13.26 -1.89 -10.40
C GLY A 137 -12.62 -3.03 -9.60
N ASN A 138 -13.43 -4.05 -9.27
CA ASN A 138 -13.08 -5.17 -8.42
C ASN A 138 -12.01 -6.06 -9.07
N GLY A 139 -11.27 -6.77 -8.22
CA GLY A 139 -10.35 -7.81 -8.64
C GLY A 139 -10.98 -9.19 -8.73
N THR A 140 -10.12 -10.15 -9.05
CA THR A 140 -10.40 -11.59 -9.00
C THR A 140 -9.85 -12.25 -7.74
N ASP A 141 -8.99 -11.55 -6.98
CA ASP A 141 -8.30 -12.03 -5.78
C ASP A 141 -7.80 -13.48 -5.88
N GLU A 142 -7.11 -13.81 -6.99
CA GLU A 142 -6.74 -15.20 -7.34
C GLU A 142 -5.95 -15.94 -6.25
N PHE A 143 -5.28 -15.19 -5.37
CA PHE A 143 -4.42 -15.72 -4.33
C PHE A 143 -5.00 -15.53 -2.92
N GLY A 144 -6.05 -14.72 -2.73
CA GLY A 144 -6.51 -14.32 -1.39
C GLY A 144 -5.63 -13.24 -0.74
N PHE A 145 -5.04 -12.35 -1.54
CA PHE A 145 -4.27 -11.21 -1.06
C PHE A 145 -5.17 -10.05 -0.59
N CYS A 146 -6.37 -9.94 -1.17
CA CYS A 146 -7.45 -9.06 -0.75
C CYS A 146 -7.03 -7.59 -0.55
N VAL A 147 -6.59 -6.92 -1.62
CA VAL A 147 -6.41 -5.46 -1.58
C VAL A 147 -7.77 -4.76 -1.61
N LEU A 148 -8.12 -4.16 -0.48
CA LEU A 148 -9.24 -3.23 -0.37
C LEU A 148 -8.81 -1.82 -0.80
N PRO A 149 -9.72 -1.03 -1.40
CA PRO A 149 -9.45 0.35 -1.80
C PRO A 149 -9.58 1.31 -0.61
N GLY A 150 -8.69 1.12 0.37
CA GLY A 150 -8.68 1.87 1.63
C GLY A 150 -8.24 3.32 1.53
N GLY A 151 -8.02 3.81 0.31
CA GLY A 151 -7.57 5.17 0.05
C GLY A 151 -6.19 5.47 0.63
N PHE A 152 -5.81 6.72 0.51
CA PHE A 152 -4.60 7.30 1.10
C PHE A 152 -4.77 8.82 1.13
N HIS A 153 -4.00 9.50 1.98
CA HIS A 153 -3.87 10.95 1.87
C HIS A 153 -2.54 11.25 1.18
N ASP A 154 -2.58 12.03 0.09
CA ASP A 154 -1.41 12.40 -0.71
C ASP A 154 -0.63 13.60 -0.14
N GLY A 155 -1.07 14.09 1.03
CA GLY A 155 -0.50 15.21 1.77
C GLY A 155 -0.69 16.58 1.12
N ARG A 156 -1.32 16.70 -0.06
CA ARG A 156 -1.56 17.99 -0.72
C ARG A 156 -2.90 18.62 -0.32
N ASN A 157 -3.90 17.80 -0.01
CA ASN A 157 -5.17 18.28 0.52
C ASN A 157 -5.89 17.15 1.30
N MET A 158 -5.68 17.11 2.61
CA MET A 158 -6.31 16.11 3.47
C MET A 158 -7.84 16.27 3.58
N ASN A 159 -8.38 17.44 3.24
CA ASN A 159 -9.82 17.72 3.29
C ASN A 159 -10.55 17.32 1.99
N ASN A 160 -9.85 16.70 1.02
CA ASN A 160 -10.41 16.31 -0.27
C ASN A 160 -9.91 14.92 -0.69
N SER A 161 -9.93 13.98 0.25
CA SER A 161 -9.61 12.56 0.09
C SER A 161 -10.63 11.89 -0.84
N LYS A 162 -10.42 11.97 -2.15
CA LYS A 162 -11.32 11.40 -3.16
C LYS A 162 -11.04 9.93 -3.48
N ASP A 163 -10.14 9.27 -2.74
CA ASP A 163 -9.50 8.05 -3.22
C ASP A 163 -9.99 6.73 -2.59
N ILE A 164 -10.86 6.76 -1.58
CA ILE A 164 -11.58 5.56 -1.13
C ILE A 164 -12.36 4.97 -2.31
N THR A 165 -12.45 3.65 -2.38
CA THR A 165 -13.08 2.89 -3.48
C THR A 165 -12.36 2.96 -4.84
N ILE A 166 -11.39 3.86 -5.05
CA ILE A 166 -10.74 4.03 -6.37
C ILE A 166 -9.23 3.73 -6.37
N GLY A 167 -8.60 3.64 -5.19
CA GLY A 167 -7.19 3.28 -5.06
C GLY A 167 -6.80 2.69 -3.71
N ALA A 168 -5.68 1.97 -3.72
CA ALA A 168 -4.98 1.52 -2.53
C ALA A 168 -3.50 1.86 -2.68
N LYS A 169 -2.90 2.39 -1.61
CA LYS A 169 -1.47 2.64 -1.54
C LYS A 169 -0.83 2.06 -0.30
N PHE A 170 0.38 1.56 -0.48
CA PHE A 170 1.13 0.86 0.53
C PHE A 170 2.52 1.45 0.70
N TRP A 171 2.93 1.63 1.95
CA TRP A 171 4.31 1.92 2.27
C TRP A 171 5.24 0.77 1.89
N CYS A 172 6.44 1.12 1.42
CA CYS A 172 7.57 0.23 1.32
C CYS A 172 8.73 0.73 2.18
N ALA A 173 9.49 -0.19 2.77
CA ALA A 173 10.77 0.11 3.37
C ALA A 173 11.81 0.43 2.27
N SER A 174 12.65 1.43 2.51
CA SER A 174 13.77 1.75 1.61
C SER A 174 14.91 0.73 1.79
N ASN A 175 15.47 0.27 0.67
CA ASN A 175 16.73 -0.49 0.66
C ASN A 175 17.95 0.41 0.87
N ASP A 176 17.81 1.69 0.52
CA ASP A 176 18.86 2.69 0.67
C ASP A 176 18.63 3.50 1.96
N LYS A 177 19.57 3.37 2.89
CA LYS A 177 19.57 4.10 4.17
C LYS A 177 20.40 5.40 4.09
N THR A 178 21.01 5.68 2.94
CA THR A 178 21.96 6.77 2.74
C THR A 178 21.28 7.96 2.05
N GLU A 179 20.71 8.84 2.85
CA GLU A 179 20.43 10.25 2.56
C GLU A 179 19.75 10.61 1.22
N ASN A 180 18.41 10.54 1.22
CA ASN A 180 17.48 11.58 0.74
C ASN A 180 16.06 10.99 0.74
N THR A 181 15.56 10.70 1.94
CA THR A 181 14.15 10.46 2.34
C THR A 181 13.21 9.97 1.23
N SER A 182 13.62 9.01 0.43
CA SER A 182 12.80 8.53 -0.67
C SER A 182 11.93 7.41 -0.15
N TYR A 183 10.62 7.60 -0.10
CA TYR A 183 9.71 6.48 0.17
C TYR A 183 9.18 5.94 -1.14
N ILE A 184 8.96 4.63 -1.16
CA ILE A 184 8.39 3.91 -2.28
C ILE A 184 6.95 3.58 -1.92
N ASP A 185 5.99 4.05 -2.71
CA ASP A 185 4.61 3.58 -2.62
C ASP A 185 4.38 2.43 -3.60
N PHE A 186 3.64 1.41 -3.16
CA PHE A 186 2.99 0.46 -4.05
C PHE A 186 1.54 0.90 -4.22
N ALA A 187 1.10 1.13 -5.45
CA ALA A 187 -0.24 1.65 -5.73
C ALA A 187 -1.01 0.74 -6.70
N LEU A 188 -2.28 0.46 -6.34
CA LEU A 188 -3.28 -0.14 -7.21
C LEU A 188 -4.41 0.86 -7.41
N ASN A 189 -4.80 1.15 -8.65
CA ASN A 189 -5.90 2.07 -8.96
C ASN A 189 -6.96 1.40 -9.87
N LEU A 190 -8.06 2.08 -10.17
CA LEU A 190 -9.14 1.57 -11.04
C LEU A 190 -8.71 1.10 -12.43
N GLN A 191 -7.60 1.59 -13.01
CA GLN A 191 -7.27 1.40 -14.43
C GLN A 191 -5.84 0.93 -14.75
N THR A 192 -4.90 0.83 -13.80
CA THR A 192 -3.51 0.40 -14.01
C THR A 192 -2.90 -0.25 -12.76
N ASP A 193 -1.87 -1.06 -13.02
CA ASP A 193 -1.76 -2.45 -12.55
C ASP A 193 -0.74 -2.70 -11.45
N PHE A 194 0.33 -1.91 -11.42
CA PHE A 194 1.46 -2.10 -10.54
C PHE A 194 2.45 -0.96 -10.82
N TYR A 195 2.71 -0.06 -9.86
CA TYR A 195 3.85 0.84 -10.02
C TYR A 195 4.45 1.21 -8.66
N THR A 196 5.77 1.39 -8.67
CA THR A 196 6.54 1.94 -7.56
C THR A 196 6.99 3.35 -7.91
N ARG A 197 6.73 4.35 -7.06
CA ARG A 197 7.28 5.71 -7.23
C ARG A 197 8.21 6.06 -6.08
N ASN A 198 9.32 6.70 -6.42
CA ASN A 198 10.22 7.32 -5.45
C ASN A 198 9.82 8.79 -5.27
N TYR A 199 9.53 9.19 -4.03
CA TYR A 199 9.26 10.59 -3.68
C TYR A 199 10.26 11.05 -2.62
N LYS A 200 10.92 12.19 -2.83
CA LYS A 200 11.74 12.83 -1.78
C LYS A 200 10.82 13.39 -0.67
N PHE A 201 10.99 12.92 0.56
CA PHE A 201 10.14 13.24 1.71
C PHE A 201 10.74 14.41 2.50
N ILE A 202 10.06 15.56 2.38
CA ILE A 202 9.96 16.66 3.35
C ILE A 202 8.65 17.45 3.11
N ASP A 203 8.00 17.30 1.95
CA ASP A 203 6.94 18.25 1.57
C ASP A 203 5.47 17.81 1.88
N TYR A 204 5.18 16.54 2.20
CA TYR A 204 3.77 16.07 2.26
C TYR A 204 3.45 15.06 3.40
N PRO A 205 2.47 15.35 4.27
CA PRO A 205 2.02 14.46 5.36
C PRO A 205 1.18 13.28 4.85
N MET A 206 1.82 12.37 4.10
CA MET A 206 1.16 11.20 3.52
C MET A 206 0.66 10.24 4.59
N SER A 207 -0.49 9.61 4.35
CA SER A 207 -0.97 8.46 5.13
C SER A 207 -1.25 7.30 4.18
N MET A 208 -0.64 6.14 4.44
CA MET A 208 -0.81 4.96 3.58
C MET A 208 -0.93 3.69 4.42
N SER A 209 -1.53 2.66 3.83
CA SER A 209 -1.62 1.33 4.43
C SER A 209 -0.25 0.66 4.45
N VAL A 210 -0.12 -0.41 5.23
CA VAL A 210 1.06 -1.28 5.22
C VAL A 210 0.60 -2.70 4.96
N ARG A 211 1.26 -3.39 4.03
CA ARG A 211 1.26 -4.87 4.00
C ARG A 211 2.52 -5.36 4.66
N CYS A 212 2.49 -6.61 5.15
CA CYS A 212 3.69 -7.24 5.69
C CYS A 212 4.07 -8.44 4.82
N VAL A 213 5.36 -8.68 4.74
CA VAL A 213 5.94 -9.91 4.17
C VAL A 213 6.67 -10.63 5.29
N LYS A 214 6.65 -11.97 5.27
CA LYS A 214 7.32 -12.77 6.29
C LYS A 214 8.84 -12.56 6.20
N GLU A 215 9.49 -12.52 7.36
CA GLU A 215 10.96 -12.41 7.46
C GLU A 215 11.67 -13.61 6.82
#